data_AF-A0A940L5S0-F1
#
_entry.id   AF-A0A940L5S0-F1
#
_cell.length_a   1.000
_cell.length_b   1.000
_cell.length_c   1.000
_cell.angle_alpha   90.00
_cell.angle_beta   90.00
_cell.angle_gamma   90.00
#
_symmetry.space_group_name_H-M   'P 1'
#
loop_
_entity.id
_entity.type
_entity.pdbx_description
1 polymer ?
#
loop_
_entity_poly.entity_id
_entity_poly.type
_entity_poly.pdbx_seq_one_letter_code
_entity_poly.pdbx_strand_id
1 'polypeptide(L)'
;MNSQDFLTLNLVGAGAFVFWYLLSRGGGRRPTRLDMKARDTAPPLMEAEPTVPAQKTAPVTPVIHPDRAAMKPKNLNVMFNYNGHSWDAYEVLGVPAGASMKTVTEAYQTAVRRADKESIEFLETAYKAILNKI
;
A
#
# COMPACT_ATOMS: atom_id res chain seq x y z
N MET A 1 -21.73 32.78 39.25
CA MET A 1 -22.00 31.46 38.61
C MET A 1 -21.70 30.37 39.60
N ASN A 2 -22.60 29.40 39.73
CA ASN A 2 -22.37 28.21 40.57
C ASN A 2 -21.34 27.31 39.88
N SER A 3 -20.40 26.75 40.63
CA SER A 3 -19.35 25.87 40.10
C SER A 3 -19.94 24.59 39.49
N GLN A 4 -21.11 24.16 39.98
CA GLN A 4 -21.87 23.03 39.43
C GLN A 4 -22.42 23.32 38.02
N ASP A 5 -22.87 24.54 37.75
CA ASP A 5 -23.37 24.95 36.43
C ASP A 5 -22.23 25.00 35.40
N PHE A 6 -21.05 25.47 35.83
CA PHE A 6 -19.87 25.50 34.96
C PHE A 6 -19.38 24.09 34.64
N LEU A 7 -19.37 23.19 35.63
CA LEU A 7 -18.93 21.80 35.42
C LEU A 7 -19.91 21.02 34.52
N THR A 8 -21.21 21.17 34.72
CA THR A 8 -22.23 20.53 33.89
C THR A 8 -22.21 21.03 32.45
N LEU A 9 -22.05 22.34 32.23
CA LEU A 9 -21.95 22.91 30.88
C LEU A 9 -20.75 22.35 30.10
N ASN A 10 -19.58 22.25 30.75
CA ASN A 10 -18.39 21.69 30.13
C ASN A 10 -18.53 20.18 29.86
N LEU A 11 -19.12 19.43 30.80
CA LEU A 11 -19.33 17.98 30.64
C LEU A 11 -20.27 17.68 29.47
N VAL A 12 -21.38 18.41 29.38
CA VAL A 12 -22.37 18.26 28.30
C VAL A 12 -21.77 18.72 26.96
N GLY A 13 -21.04 19.83 26.94
CA GLY A 13 -20.37 20.33 25.73
C GLY A 13 -19.32 19.35 25.20
N ALA A 14 -18.47 18.83 26.08
CA ALA A 14 -17.46 17.83 25.73
C ALA A 14 -18.10 16.52 25.24
N GLY A 15 -19.16 16.06 25.93
CA GLY A 15 -19.91 14.86 25.52
C GLY A 15 -20.54 15.01 24.14
N ALA A 16 -21.18 16.15 23.88
CA ALA A 16 -21.77 16.46 22.58
C ALA A 16 -20.71 16.55 21.47
N PHE A 17 -19.56 17.14 21.76
CA PHE A 17 -18.45 17.23 20.80
C PHE A 17 -17.89 15.86 20.43
N VAL A 18 -17.64 14.99 21.42
CA VAL A 18 -17.15 13.62 21.18
C VAL A 18 -18.19 12.83 20.37
N PHE A 19 -19.47 12.93 20.73
CA PHE A 19 -20.54 12.25 20.03
C PHE A 19 -20.66 12.70 18.57
N TRP A 20 -20.61 14.03 18.32
CA TRP A 20 -20.60 14.59 16.97
C TRP A 20 -19.37 14.15 16.16
N TYR A 21 -18.20 14.15 16.77
CA TYR A 21 -16.95 13.72 16.12
C TYR A 21 -17.00 12.26 15.67
N LEU A 22 -17.52 11.37 16.53
CA LEU A 22 -17.66 9.95 16.21
C LEU A 22 -18.64 9.71 15.05
N LEU A 23 -19.77 10.44 15.02
CA LEU A 23 -20.73 10.36 13.92
C LEU A 23 -20.16 10.93 12.61
N SER A 24 -19.36 11.99 12.69
CA SER A 24 -18.77 12.66 11.53
C SER A 24 -17.63 11.86 10.89
N ARG A 25 -17.08 10.85 11.59
CA ARG A 25 -15.95 10.03 11.11
C ARG A 25 -16.36 8.97 10.07
N GLY A 26 -17.66 8.79 9.81
CA GLY A 26 -18.23 7.66 9.07
C GLY A 26 -18.31 7.76 7.53
N GLY A 27 -17.64 8.72 6.88
CA GLY A 27 -17.63 8.81 5.42
C GLY A 27 -16.58 7.89 4.79
N GLY A 28 -16.98 6.69 4.36
CA GLY A 28 -16.10 5.82 3.58
C GLY A 28 -15.57 6.54 2.34
N ARG A 29 -14.28 6.87 2.32
CA ARG A 29 -13.60 7.44 1.14
C ARG A 29 -13.75 6.42 0.02
N ARG A 30 -14.60 6.72 -0.96
CA ARG A 30 -14.71 5.88 -2.16
C ARG A 30 -13.34 5.91 -2.87
N PRO A 31 -12.82 4.76 -3.29
CA PRO A 31 -11.59 4.74 -4.06
C PRO A 31 -11.81 5.54 -5.36
N THR A 32 -10.87 6.43 -5.68
CA THR A 32 -10.87 7.15 -6.94
C THR A 32 -10.86 6.13 -8.08
N ARG A 33 -11.92 6.10 -8.89
CA ARG A 33 -11.98 5.23 -10.07
C ARG A 33 -11.23 5.93 -11.20
N LEU A 34 -10.14 5.30 -11.65
CA LEU A 34 -9.44 5.72 -12.85
C LEU A 34 -10.31 5.38 -14.08
N ASP A 35 -10.69 6.39 -14.86
CA ASP A 35 -11.40 6.18 -16.12
C ASP A 35 -10.40 5.83 -17.22
N MET A 36 -10.32 4.54 -17.57
CA MET A 36 -9.43 4.04 -18.63
C MET A 36 -9.86 4.49 -20.04
N LYS A 37 -11.02 5.14 -20.18
CA LYS A 37 -11.51 5.70 -21.45
C LYS A 37 -11.29 7.21 -21.56
N ALA A 38 -10.76 7.85 -20.51
CA ALA A 38 -10.41 9.25 -20.58
C ALA A 38 -9.34 9.44 -21.68
N ARG A 39 -9.64 10.31 -22.66
CA ARG A 39 -8.66 10.68 -23.68
C ARG A 39 -7.49 11.36 -22.97
N ASP A 40 -6.32 10.75 -23.09
CA ASP A 40 -5.08 11.28 -22.53
C ASP A 40 -4.89 12.70 -23.07
N THR A 41 -5.08 13.69 -22.21
CA THR A 41 -5.00 15.12 -22.55
C THR A 41 -3.61 15.66 -22.25
N ALA A 42 -2.66 14.78 -21.93
CA ALA A 42 -1.28 15.15 -21.74
C ALA A 42 -0.72 15.78 -23.04
N PRO A 43 -0.16 17.00 -22.98
CA PRO A 43 0.54 17.57 -24.12
C PRO A 43 1.67 16.64 -24.53
N PRO A 44 1.83 16.34 -25.84
CA PRO A 44 2.91 15.49 -26.30
C PRO A 44 4.25 16.15 -25.96
N LEU A 45 4.94 15.57 -24.97
CA LEU A 45 6.34 15.86 -24.70
C LEU A 45 7.15 15.18 -25.81
N MET A 46 7.56 15.98 -26.79
CA MET A 46 8.53 15.68 -27.85
C MET A 46 7.94 15.08 -29.14
N GLU A 47 8.10 15.87 -30.21
CA GLU A 47 7.85 15.53 -31.61
C GLU A 47 8.86 14.46 -32.05
N ALA A 48 8.36 13.25 -32.30
CA ALA A 48 9.18 12.16 -32.84
C ALA A 48 9.50 12.43 -34.31
N GLU A 49 10.80 12.39 -34.64
CA GLU A 49 11.33 12.39 -36.01
C GLU A 49 10.62 11.36 -36.93
N PRO A 50 10.56 11.61 -38.25
CA PRO A 50 9.76 10.83 -39.17
C PRO A 50 10.26 9.39 -39.31
N THR A 51 9.34 8.46 -39.04
CA THR A 51 9.49 7.01 -39.13
C THR A 51 9.73 6.51 -40.56
N VAL A 52 10.79 5.71 -40.72
CA VAL A 52 11.03 4.75 -41.82
C VAL A 52 9.90 3.67 -41.83
N PRO A 53 9.44 3.16 -42.99
CA PRO A 53 8.15 2.48 -43.07
C PRO A 53 8.12 1.07 -42.47
N ALA A 54 7.11 0.86 -41.61
CA ALA A 54 6.29 -0.33 -41.44
C ALA A 54 6.96 -1.71 -41.56
N GLN A 55 7.50 -2.20 -40.45
CA GLN A 55 7.57 -3.65 -40.21
C GLN A 55 6.28 -4.07 -39.49
N LYS A 56 5.39 -4.77 -40.21
CA LYS A 56 4.21 -5.44 -39.65
C LYS A 56 4.67 -6.51 -38.65
N THR A 57 4.89 -6.13 -37.40
CA THR A 57 4.85 -7.10 -36.29
C THR A 57 3.37 -7.38 -36.01
N ALA A 58 3.00 -8.64 -36.22
CA ALA A 58 1.69 -9.16 -35.92
C ALA A 58 1.27 -8.79 -34.47
N PRO A 59 -0.03 -8.61 -34.19
CA PRO A 59 -0.50 -8.43 -32.83
C PRO A 59 -0.11 -9.68 -32.03
N VAL A 60 0.79 -9.52 -31.08
CA VAL A 60 1.05 -10.55 -30.07
C VAL A 60 -0.20 -10.62 -29.22
N THR A 61 -1.17 -11.43 -29.64
CA THR A 61 -2.26 -11.86 -28.78
C THR A 61 -1.63 -12.45 -27.52
N PRO A 62 -1.93 -11.94 -26.31
CA PRO A 62 -1.50 -12.62 -25.11
C PRO A 62 -2.11 -14.02 -25.17
N VAL A 63 -1.27 -15.04 -25.21
CA VAL A 63 -1.69 -16.43 -25.11
C VAL A 63 -2.24 -16.60 -23.69
N ILE A 64 -3.54 -16.35 -23.54
CA ILE A 64 -4.27 -16.64 -22.31
C ILE A 64 -4.37 -18.16 -22.24
N HIS A 65 -3.44 -18.79 -21.52
CA HIS A 65 -3.56 -20.22 -21.23
C HIS A 65 -4.92 -20.46 -20.56
N PRO A 66 -5.78 -21.34 -21.11
CA PRO A 66 -7.15 -21.55 -20.62
C PRO A 66 -7.21 -22.03 -19.17
N ASP A 67 -6.12 -22.57 -18.66
CA ASP A 67 -5.98 -23.07 -17.29
C ASP A 67 -5.77 -21.98 -16.22
N ARG A 68 -5.46 -20.73 -16.63
CA ARG A 68 -5.28 -19.60 -15.70
C ARG A 68 -6.54 -18.77 -15.47
N ALA A 69 -7.62 -19.03 -16.22
CA ALA A 69 -8.85 -18.23 -16.18
C ALA A 69 -9.63 -18.36 -14.85
N ALA A 70 -9.36 -19.40 -14.04
CA ALA A 70 -10.07 -19.66 -12.78
C ALA A 70 -9.27 -19.32 -11.52
N MET A 71 -7.98 -18.96 -11.62
CA MET A 71 -7.20 -18.61 -10.44
C MET A 71 -7.38 -17.14 -10.09
N LYS A 72 -8.06 -16.88 -8.98
CA LYS A 72 -8.07 -15.57 -8.32
C LYS A 72 -6.61 -15.11 -8.16
N PRO A 73 -6.23 -13.90 -8.60
CA PRO A 73 -4.85 -13.43 -8.47
C PRO A 73 -4.46 -13.46 -6.99
N LYS A 74 -3.44 -14.25 -6.64
CA LYS A 74 -2.92 -14.32 -5.28
C LYS A 74 -2.05 -13.09 -5.04
N ASN A 75 -2.46 -12.25 -4.10
CA ASN A 75 -1.61 -11.15 -3.66
C ASN A 75 -0.48 -11.71 -2.79
N LEU A 76 0.75 -11.67 -3.31
CA LEU A 76 1.93 -12.18 -2.63
C LEU A 76 2.52 -11.17 -1.64
N ASN A 77 2.10 -9.90 -1.69
CA ASN A 77 2.60 -8.88 -0.78
C ASN A 77 2.18 -9.16 0.67
N VAL A 78 3.01 -8.75 1.62
CA VAL A 78 2.74 -8.83 3.05
C VAL A 78 2.76 -7.41 3.59
N MET A 79 1.61 -6.95 4.08
CA MET A 79 1.48 -5.65 4.71
C MET A 79 1.59 -5.80 6.23
N PHE A 80 2.34 -4.92 6.89
CA PHE A 80 2.37 -4.83 8.35
C PHE A 80 2.29 -3.36 8.80
N ASN A 81 1.86 -3.15 10.05
CA ASN A 81 1.77 -1.81 10.63
C ASN A 81 2.92 -1.58 11.62
N TYR A 82 3.58 -0.43 11.50
CA TYR A 82 4.62 0.01 12.43
C TYR A 82 4.51 1.52 12.63
N ASN A 83 4.51 1.98 13.89
CA ASN A 83 4.31 3.38 14.26
C ASN A 83 3.09 4.05 13.62
N GLY A 84 2.00 3.29 13.42
CA GLY A 84 0.76 3.80 12.81
C GLY A 84 0.77 3.89 11.27
N HIS A 85 1.85 3.45 10.62
CA HIS A 85 1.97 3.40 9.16
C HIS A 85 1.94 1.95 8.65
N SER A 86 1.34 1.73 7.49
CA SER A 86 1.33 0.44 6.80
C SER A 86 2.49 0.35 5.81
N TRP A 87 3.23 -0.76 5.84
CA TRP A 87 4.44 -0.99 5.06
C TRP A 87 4.41 -2.36 4.38
N ASP A 88 5.09 -2.49 3.23
CA ASP A 88 5.34 -3.79 2.58
C ASP A 88 6.59 -4.45 3.15
N ALA A 89 6.44 -5.64 3.72
CA ALA A 89 7.56 -6.35 4.33
C ALA A 89 8.64 -6.75 3.32
N TYR A 90 8.25 -7.09 2.08
CA TYR A 90 9.22 -7.45 1.04
C TYR A 90 9.99 -6.23 0.56
N GLU A 91 9.32 -5.08 0.43
CA GLU A 91 9.97 -3.81 0.05
C GLU A 91 10.93 -3.32 1.15
N VAL A 92 10.53 -3.41 2.41
CA VAL A 92 11.37 -3.05 3.56
C VAL A 92 12.67 -3.87 3.60
N LEU A 93 12.59 -5.16 3.26
CA LEU A 93 13.76 -6.04 3.19
C LEU A 93 14.48 -5.99 1.83
N GLY A 94 13.98 -5.23 0.85
CA GLY A 94 14.58 -5.08 -0.47
C GLY A 94 14.52 -6.34 -1.35
N VAL A 95 13.53 -7.20 -1.13
CA VAL A 95 13.36 -8.48 -1.85
C VAL A 95 12.05 -8.48 -2.66
N PRO A 96 11.95 -9.27 -3.75
CA PRO A 96 10.71 -9.36 -4.51
C PRO A 96 9.60 -10.06 -3.71
N ALA A 97 8.35 -9.68 -3.95
CA ALA A 97 7.19 -10.31 -3.31
C ALA A 97 7.12 -11.80 -3.63
N GLY A 98 6.92 -12.63 -2.61
CA GLY A 98 6.92 -14.08 -2.74
C GLY A 98 8.32 -14.71 -2.87
N ALA A 99 9.39 -13.97 -2.57
CA ALA A 99 10.73 -14.53 -2.45
C ALA A 99 10.79 -15.70 -1.46
N SER A 100 11.70 -16.64 -1.73
CA SER A 100 11.91 -17.80 -0.85
C SER A 100 12.37 -17.35 0.55
N MET A 101 12.02 -18.13 1.58
CA MET A 101 12.40 -17.80 2.95
C MET A 101 13.93 -17.66 3.12
N LYS A 102 14.73 -18.46 2.39
CA LYS A 102 16.20 -18.35 2.40
C LYS A 102 16.65 -16.95 2.00
N THR A 103 16.12 -16.44 0.90
CA THR A 103 16.41 -15.10 0.38
C THR A 103 15.98 -14.00 1.36
N VAL A 104 14.80 -14.17 1.99
CA VAL A 104 14.29 -13.22 2.99
C VAL A 104 15.20 -13.19 4.23
N THR A 105 15.63 -14.35 4.72
CA THR A 105 16.54 -14.46 5.86
C THR A 105 17.92 -13.86 5.57
N GLU A 106 18.49 -14.10 4.37
CA GLU A 106 19.77 -13.52 3.95
C GLU A 106 19.70 -11.99 3.83
N ALA A 107 18.61 -11.47 3.25
CA ALA A 107 18.37 -10.04 3.14
C ALA A 107 18.19 -9.40 4.53
N TYR A 108 17.42 -10.03 5.42
CA TYR A 108 17.25 -9.59 6.80
C TYR A 108 18.59 -9.54 7.56
N GLN A 109 19.41 -10.58 7.48
CA GLN A 109 20.73 -10.58 8.14
C GLN A 109 21.64 -9.48 7.60
N THR A 110 21.60 -9.23 6.29
CA THR A 110 22.39 -8.17 5.66
C THR A 110 21.90 -6.78 6.07
N ALA A 111 20.57 -6.59 6.16
CA ALA A 111 19.95 -5.35 6.61
C ALA A 111 20.32 -5.06 8.08
N VAL A 112 20.16 -6.03 8.98
CA VAL A 112 20.49 -5.86 10.42
C VAL A 112 21.96 -5.53 10.64
N ARG A 113 22.88 -6.09 9.83
CA ARG A 113 24.31 -5.76 9.94
C ARG A 113 24.65 -4.32 9.55
N ARG A 114 23.83 -3.70 8.69
CA ARG A 114 24.04 -2.33 8.18
C ARG A 114 23.18 -1.28 8.89
N ALA A 115 22.19 -1.73 9.64
CA ALA A 115 21.15 -0.90 10.23
C ALA A 115 21.56 -0.31 11.58
N ASP A 116 20.99 0.86 11.89
CA ASP A 116 21.09 1.47 13.21
C ASP A 116 20.20 0.74 14.22
N LYS A 117 20.57 0.79 15.51
CA LYS A 117 19.86 0.07 16.59
C LYS A 117 18.35 0.31 16.60
N GLU A 118 17.89 1.52 16.31
CA GLU A 118 16.47 1.88 16.31
C GLU A 118 15.70 1.24 15.15
N SER A 119 16.36 1.02 14.00
CA SER A 119 15.74 0.43 12.81
C SER A 119 15.70 -1.10 12.83
N ILE A 120 16.39 -1.75 13.78
CA ILE A 120 16.37 -3.21 13.93
C ILE A 120 14.97 -3.70 14.26
N GLU A 121 14.25 -3.03 15.17
CA GLU A 121 12.89 -3.41 15.54
C GLU A 121 11.94 -3.36 14.34
N PHE A 122 12.11 -2.35 13.47
CA PHE A 122 11.33 -2.23 12.24
C PHE A 122 11.60 -3.39 11.28
N LEU A 123 12.88 -3.70 11.03
CA LEU A 123 13.31 -4.82 10.18
C LEU A 123 12.84 -6.18 10.74
N GLU A 124 12.91 -6.35 12.06
CA GLU A 124 12.38 -7.53 12.74
C GLU A 124 10.88 -7.68 12.55
N THR A 125 10.14 -6.57 12.64
CA THR A 125 8.69 -6.57 12.48
C THR A 125 8.31 -6.97 11.05
N ALA A 126 9.04 -6.47 10.04
CA ALA A 126 8.88 -6.88 8.65
C ALA A 126 9.15 -8.38 8.46
N TYR A 127 10.26 -8.88 9.00
CA TYR A 127 10.62 -10.30 8.92
C TYR A 127 9.58 -11.21 9.59
N LYS A 128 9.12 -10.84 10.80
CA LYS A 128 8.06 -11.55 11.53
C LYS A 128 6.74 -11.56 10.77
N ALA A 129 6.39 -10.47 10.09
CA ALA A 129 5.18 -10.41 9.27
C ALA A 129 5.20 -11.43 8.11
N ILE A 130 6.37 -11.61 7.47
CA ILE A 130 6.53 -12.61 6.40
C ILE A 130 6.42 -14.03 6.96
N LEU A 131 7.04 -14.31 8.10
CA LEU A 131 6.95 -15.62 8.77
C LEU A 131 5.51 -16.01 9.12
N ASN A 132 4.71 -15.06 9.63
CA ASN A 132 3.33 -15.32 10.04
C ASN A 132 2.36 -15.54 8.86
N LYS A 133 2.76 -15.19 7.63
CA LYS A 133 1.92 -15.38 6.43
C LYS A 133 2.01 -16.82 5.88
N ILE A 134 3.13 -17.51 6.12
CA ILE A 134 3.42 -18.84 5.57
C ILE A 134 2.76 -19.91 6.44
#